data_AF-A0A1I0QXM8-F1
#
_entry.id   AF-A0A1I0QXM8-F1
#
_cell.length_a   1.000
_cell.length_b   1.000
_cell.length_c   1.000
_cell.angle_alpha   90.00
_cell.angle_beta   90.00
_cell.angle_gamma   90.00
#
_symmetry.space_group_name_H-M   'P 1'
#
loop_
_entity.id
_entity.type
_entity.pdbx_description
1 polymer ?
#
loop_
_entity_poly.entity_id
_entity_poly.type
_entity_poly.pdbx_seq_one_letter_code
_entity_poly.pdbx_strand_id
1 'polypeptide(L)'
;MTTTPEFAKNFGAHPVPEALQQLLKFQEATGFESYSEGFGLLHDDKSGLQHGWSDHPDFLARLYPFAQANGSGSFYALWQYDDTTDFSELPVVVFGDEGGEFVIAENITGLLQLITFDSEPMIYEEITFYKDEDDEPSEYIDAYKEWLLRQFKLEPVEDTTHIITKAQEKHQAAFDAWKQQYFG
;
A
#
# COMPACT_ATOMS: atom_id res chain seq x y z
N MET A 1 1.31 13.32 -12.98
CA MET A 1 0.94 11.89 -12.91
C MET A 1 2.15 11.06 -13.26
N THR A 2 2.47 10.08 -12.44
CA THR A 2 3.64 9.19 -12.60
C THR A 2 3.51 8.38 -13.88
N THR A 3 4.57 8.32 -14.69
CA THR A 3 4.61 7.48 -15.89
C THR A 3 5.05 6.05 -15.58
N THR A 4 4.70 5.06 -16.42
CA THR A 4 5.19 3.68 -16.25
C THR A 4 6.71 3.56 -16.04
N PRO A 5 7.60 4.22 -16.80
CA PRO A 5 9.05 4.16 -16.55
C PRO A 5 9.49 4.82 -15.25
N GLU A 6 8.74 5.80 -14.76
CA GLU A 6 9.01 6.49 -13.51
C GLU A 6 8.59 5.64 -12.31
N PHE A 7 7.41 5.04 -12.37
CA PHE A 7 6.90 4.10 -11.35
C PHE A 7 7.83 2.88 -11.17
N ALA A 8 8.39 2.37 -12.27
CA ALA A 8 9.30 1.23 -12.21
C ALA A 8 10.55 1.48 -11.38
N LYS A 9 10.96 2.75 -11.18
CA LYS A 9 12.14 3.09 -10.36
C LYS A 9 11.98 2.72 -8.89
N ASN A 10 10.73 2.67 -8.39
CA ASN A 10 10.44 2.30 -7.01
C ASN A 10 11.02 0.93 -6.64
N PHE A 11 11.13 0.02 -7.63
CA PHE A 11 11.54 -1.37 -7.45
C PHE A 11 13.03 -1.62 -7.74
N GLY A 12 13.80 -0.58 -8.10
CA GLY A 12 15.23 -0.69 -8.38
C GLY A 12 15.53 -1.69 -9.50
N ALA A 13 16.25 -2.77 -9.16
CA ALA A 13 16.57 -3.84 -10.12
C ALA A 13 15.50 -4.95 -10.20
N HIS A 14 14.48 -4.91 -9.33
CA HIS A 14 13.41 -5.89 -9.30
C HIS A 14 12.34 -5.56 -10.34
N PRO A 15 11.70 -6.58 -10.94
CA PRO A 15 10.56 -6.35 -11.81
C PRO A 15 9.38 -5.75 -11.02
N VAL A 16 8.64 -4.85 -11.66
CA VAL A 16 7.37 -4.36 -11.09
C VAL A 16 6.38 -5.53 -11.04
N PRO A 17 5.73 -5.81 -9.88
CA PRO A 17 4.70 -6.84 -9.79
C PRO A 17 3.60 -6.64 -10.82
N GLU A 18 3.17 -7.72 -11.47
CA GLU A 18 2.18 -7.64 -12.57
C GLU A 18 0.87 -6.96 -12.11
N ALA A 19 0.42 -7.25 -10.90
CA ALA A 19 -0.77 -6.64 -10.31
C ALA A 19 -0.68 -5.10 -10.24
N LEU A 20 0.50 -4.56 -9.87
CA LEU A 20 0.73 -3.11 -9.84
C LEU A 20 0.86 -2.51 -11.24
N GLN A 21 1.43 -3.24 -12.20
CA GLN A 21 1.44 -2.80 -13.60
C GLN A 21 0.03 -2.70 -14.19
N GLN A 22 -0.84 -3.66 -13.88
CA GLN A 22 -2.24 -3.63 -14.31
C GLN A 22 -3.01 -2.51 -13.62
N LEU A 23 -2.79 -2.31 -12.31
CA LEU A 23 -3.38 -1.20 -11.56
C LEU A 23 -2.92 0.16 -12.09
N LEU A 24 -1.64 0.31 -12.44
CA LEU A 24 -1.14 1.57 -13.00
C LEU A 24 -1.84 1.92 -14.32
N LYS A 25 -2.08 0.93 -15.19
CA LYS A 25 -2.86 1.15 -16.43
C LYS A 25 -4.31 1.54 -16.15
N PHE A 26 -4.90 0.99 -15.09
CA PHE A 26 -6.24 1.38 -14.64
C PHE A 26 -6.23 2.85 -14.19
N GLN A 27 -5.29 3.22 -13.31
CA GLN A 27 -5.10 4.60 -12.85
C GLN A 27 -4.81 5.58 -14.00
N GLU A 28 -3.99 5.20 -14.98
CA GLU A 28 -3.73 6.04 -16.17
C GLU A 28 -5.00 6.34 -16.97
N ALA A 29 -6.00 5.45 -16.91
CA ALA A 29 -7.29 5.61 -17.59
C ALA A 29 -8.34 6.36 -16.76
N THR A 30 -8.31 6.24 -15.43
CA THR A 30 -9.32 6.82 -14.53
C THR A 30 -8.86 8.09 -13.81
N GLY A 31 -7.55 8.31 -13.70
CA GLY A 31 -6.97 9.38 -12.88
C GLY A 31 -6.42 8.89 -11.53
N PHE A 32 -5.49 9.69 -10.99
CA PHE A 32 -4.90 9.51 -9.67
C PHE A 32 -5.94 9.84 -8.59
N GLU A 33 -5.99 9.07 -7.50
CA GLU A 33 -6.97 9.23 -6.38
C GLU A 33 -8.45 9.08 -6.76
N SER A 34 -8.78 8.71 -8.00
CA SER A 34 -10.16 8.75 -8.47
C SER A 34 -10.95 7.46 -8.23
N TYR A 35 -10.32 6.40 -7.73
CA TYR A 35 -10.91 5.06 -7.65
C TYR A 35 -10.82 4.40 -6.27
N SER A 36 -10.21 5.10 -5.30
CA SER A 36 -10.18 4.77 -3.89
C SER A 36 -9.67 6.00 -3.15
N GLU A 37 -10.38 6.45 -2.13
CA GLU A 37 -10.08 7.69 -1.42
C GLU A 37 -8.63 7.74 -0.92
N GLY A 38 -7.92 8.83 -1.24
CA GLY A 38 -6.51 9.08 -0.88
C GLY A 38 -5.46 8.13 -1.48
N PHE A 39 -5.89 7.12 -2.23
CA PHE A 39 -5.01 6.11 -2.81
C PHE A 39 -4.57 6.45 -4.22
N GLY A 40 -3.28 6.32 -4.48
CA GLY A 40 -2.76 6.37 -5.85
C GLY A 40 -1.36 5.81 -5.96
N LEU A 41 -1.09 5.13 -7.07
CA LEU A 41 0.26 4.68 -7.41
C LEU A 41 1.11 5.88 -7.85
N LEU A 42 2.28 6.04 -7.23
CA LEU A 42 3.23 7.08 -7.61
C LEU A 42 4.67 6.63 -7.45
N HIS A 43 5.57 7.38 -8.09
CA HIS A 43 7.00 7.24 -7.82
C HIS A 43 7.34 7.84 -6.47
N ASP A 44 8.12 7.11 -5.70
CA ASP A 44 8.55 7.47 -4.36
C ASP A 44 10.06 7.25 -4.24
N ASP A 45 10.77 8.30 -3.85
CA ASP A 45 12.24 8.31 -3.75
C ASP A 45 12.77 7.90 -2.37
N LYS A 46 11.88 7.37 -1.51
CA LYS A 46 12.09 6.98 -0.12
C LYS A 46 12.38 8.14 0.84
N SER A 47 12.21 9.39 0.42
CA SER A 47 12.43 10.55 1.30
C SER A 47 11.54 10.52 2.55
N GLY A 48 10.29 10.07 2.42
CA GLY A 48 9.38 9.86 3.55
C GLY A 48 9.94 8.88 4.58
N LEU A 49 10.43 7.72 4.14
CA LEU A 49 11.09 6.73 5.02
C LEU A 49 12.37 7.29 5.65
N GLN A 50 13.22 7.91 4.84
CA GLN A 50 14.53 8.42 5.27
C GLN A 50 14.42 9.50 6.33
N HIS A 51 13.46 10.42 6.18
CA HIS A 51 13.31 11.56 7.08
C HIS A 51 12.31 11.31 8.21
N GLY A 52 11.36 10.39 8.03
CA GLY A 52 10.34 10.06 9.03
C GLY A 52 10.74 8.93 10.00
N TRP A 53 11.50 7.93 9.56
CA TRP A 53 11.78 6.73 10.37
C TRP A 53 13.27 6.42 10.53
N SER A 54 14.02 6.23 9.44
CA SER A 54 15.44 5.88 9.52
C SER A 54 16.15 6.12 8.20
N ASP A 55 17.32 6.77 8.26
CA ASP A 55 18.23 6.93 7.13
C ASP A 55 19.22 5.76 6.99
N HIS A 56 19.07 4.70 7.80
CA HIS A 56 19.95 3.55 7.76
C HIS A 56 19.81 2.80 6.41
N PRO A 57 20.92 2.56 5.67
CA PRO A 57 20.85 1.95 4.34
C PRO A 57 20.14 0.59 4.31
N ASP A 58 20.36 -0.26 5.32
CA ASP A 58 19.72 -1.58 5.39
C ASP A 58 18.21 -1.51 5.67
N PHE A 59 17.74 -0.45 6.33
CA PHE A 59 16.31 -0.19 6.51
C PHE A 59 15.68 0.19 5.17
N LEU A 60 16.28 1.19 4.51
CA LEU A 60 15.81 1.69 3.21
C LEU A 60 15.89 0.64 2.10
N ALA A 61 16.87 -0.28 2.15
CA ALA A 61 17.02 -1.34 1.15
C ALA A 61 15.89 -2.38 1.18
N ARG A 62 15.18 -2.51 2.31
CA ARG A 62 14.17 -3.56 2.54
C ARG A 62 12.73 -3.08 2.34
N LEU A 63 12.53 -1.78 2.12
CA LEU A 63 11.20 -1.17 1.94
C LEU A 63 11.08 -0.54 0.57
N TYR A 64 10.00 -0.84 -0.14
CA TYR A 64 9.75 -0.34 -1.49
C TYR A 64 8.43 0.43 -1.51
N PRO A 65 8.43 1.74 -1.17
CA PRO A 65 7.25 2.58 -1.28
C PRO A 65 6.72 2.62 -2.71
N PHE A 66 5.40 2.59 -2.87
CA PHE A 66 4.78 2.54 -4.20
C PHE A 66 3.42 3.21 -4.33
N ALA A 67 2.78 3.61 -3.24
CA ALA A 67 1.47 4.22 -3.30
C ALA A 67 1.27 5.22 -2.16
N GLN A 68 0.49 6.25 -2.43
CA GLN A 68 -0.02 7.15 -1.41
C GLN A 68 -1.13 6.46 -0.63
N ALA A 69 -1.20 6.74 0.67
CA ALA A 69 -2.24 6.25 1.55
C ALA A 69 -3.26 7.33 1.94
N ASN A 70 -2.84 8.59 2.06
CA ASN A 70 -3.74 9.71 2.32
C ASN A 70 -3.22 11.01 1.68
N GLY A 71 -4.04 12.06 1.67
CA GLY A 71 -3.67 13.36 1.13
C GLY A 71 -2.61 14.16 1.92
N SER A 72 -2.16 13.69 3.10
CA SER A 72 -1.26 14.45 3.99
C SER A 72 0.18 13.93 4.03
N GLY A 73 0.44 12.73 3.52
CA GLY A 73 1.81 12.23 3.31
C GLY A 73 2.03 10.79 3.74
N SER A 74 1.00 10.08 4.20
CA SER A 74 1.08 8.64 4.46
C SER A 74 1.24 7.85 3.16
N PHE A 75 1.93 6.72 3.22
CA PHE A 75 2.23 5.90 2.05
C PHE A 75 2.30 4.40 2.34
N TYR A 76 2.14 3.60 1.30
CA TYR A 76 2.29 2.15 1.33
C TYR A 76 3.64 1.73 0.74
N ALA A 77 4.24 0.71 1.36
CA ALA A 77 5.47 0.09 0.90
C ALA A 77 5.39 -1.44 0.95
N LEU A 78 6.11 -2.12 0.05
CA LEU A 78 6.38 -3.55 0.19
C LEU A 78 7.55 -3.75 1.15
N TRP A 79 7.43 -4.69 2.09
CA TRP A 79 8.51 -5.07 2.99
C TRP A 79 9.16 -6.38 2.58
N GLN A 80 10.39 -6.29 2.08
CA GLN A 80 11.22 -7.43 1.65
C GLN A 80 11.93 -8.08 2.83
N TYR A 81 11.20 -8.88 3.61
CA TYR A 81 11.74 -9.56 4.79
C TYR A 81 12.78 -10.65 4.49
N ASP A 82 12.83 -11.17 3.25
CA ASP A 82 13.89 -12.05 2.75
C ASP A 82 14.17 -11.82 1.25
N ASP A 83 15.29 -12.35 0.75
CA ASP A 83 15.77 -12.13 -0.64
C ASP A 83 15.15 -13.10 -1.66
N THR A 84 14.31 -14.03 -1.22
CA THR A 84 13.79 -15.14 -2.04
C THR A 84 12.32 -15.03 -2.37
N THR A 85 11.57 -14.27 -1.57
CA THR A 85 10.14 -14.07 -1.74
C THR A 85 9.89 -13.17 -2.95
N ASP A 86 8.96 -13.59 -3.81
CA ASP A 86 8.54 -12.79 -4.96
C ASP A 86 7.90 -11.49 -4.49
N PHE A 87 8.14 -10.39 -5.21
CA PHE A 87 7.58 -9.09 -4.85
C PHE A 87 6.05 -9.07 -4.87
N SER A 88 5.40 -9.96 -5.63
CA SER A 88 3.95 -10.12 -5.58
C SER A 88 3.44 -10.62 -4.23
N GLU A 89 4.27 -11.35 -3.47
CA GLU A 89 3.95 -12.00 -2.20
C GLU A 89 4.50 -11.27 -0.97
N LEU A 90 5.19 -10.14 -1.17
CA LEU A 90 5.71 -9.35 -0.05
C LEU A 90 4.57 -8.64 0.70
N PRO A 91 4.61 -8.63 2.04
CA PRO A 91 3.63 -7.91 2.85
C PRO A 91 3.64 -6.42 2.55
N VAL A 92 2.44 -5.82 2.57
CA VAL A 92 2.25 -4.39 2.42
C VAL A 92 2.19 -3.74 3.79
N VAL A 93 3.03 -2.74 3.98
CA VAL A 93 3.09 -1.91 5.18
C VAL A 93 2.59 -0.52 4.84
N VAL A 94 1.75 0.04 5.69
CA VAL A 94 1.39 1.47 5.66
C VAL A 94 2.25 2.24 6.65
N PHE A 95 2.69 3.42 6.27
CA PHE A 95 3.46 4.37 7.08
C PHE A 95 2.65 5.65 7.23
N GLY A 96 2.34 6.02 8.48
CA GLY A 96 1.55 7.20 8.82
C GLY A 96 2.41 8.46 8.93
N ASP A 97 1.98 9.56 8.32
CA ASP A 97 2.66 10.87 8.41
C ASP A 97 2.57 11.52 9.80
N GLU A 98 1.63 11.07 10.64
CA GLU A 98 1.57 11.37 12.07
C GLU A 98 2.28 10.31 12.95
N GLY A 99 2.96 9.35 12.33
CA GLY A 99 3.54 8.17 12.95
C GLY A 99 2.68 6.92 12.78
N GLY A 100 3.18 5.79 13.27
CA GLY A 100 2.51 4.49 13.13
C GLY A 100 2.92 3.77 11.84
N GLU A 101 3.14 2.46 11.98
CA GLU A 101 3.50 1.62 10.85
C GLU A 101 2.95 0.20 11.03
N PHE A 102 2.07 -0.20 10.11
CA PHE A 102 1.26 -1.40 10.25
C PHE A 102 1.32 -2.25 8.99
N VAL A 103 1.48 -3.57 9.15
CA VAL A 103 1.29 -4.51 8.05
C VAL A 103 -0.21 -4.65 7.81
N ILE A 104 -0.70 -4.22 6.66
CA ILE A 104 -2.14 -4.14 6.36
C ILE A 104 -2.62 -5.20 5.35
N ALA A 105 -1.70 -5.84 4.63
CA ALA A 105 -2.01 -6.94 3.73
C ALA A 105 -0.84 -7.92 3.65
N GLU A 106 -1.13 -9.21 3.54
CA GLU A 106 -0.09 -10.25 3.37
C GLU A 106 0.67 -10.10 2.05
N ASN A 107 0.04 -9.49 1.05
CA ASN A 107 0.57 -9.30 -0.29
C ASN A 107 -0.20 -8.24 -1.07
N ILE A 108 0.22 -7.97 -2.32
CA ILE A 108 -0.37 -6.94 -3.17
C ILE A 108 -1.84 -7.22 -3.46
N THR A 109 -2.23 -8.48 -3.67
CA THR A 109 -3.64 -8.82 -3.92
C THR A 109 -4.53 -8.52 -2.71
N GLY A 110 -4.02 -8.72 -1.49
CA GLY A 110 -4.73 -8.32 -0.28
C GLY A 110 -4.94 -6.81 -0.20
N LEU A 111 -3.94 -6.01 -0.59
CA LEU A 111 -4.10 -4.55 -0.68
C LEU A 111 -5.13 -4.15 -1.73
N LEU A 112 -5.07 -4.72 -2.94
CA LEU A 112 -6.04 -4.41 -4.00
C LEU A 112 -7.48 -4.70 -3.55
N GLN A 113 -7.67 -5.80 -2.81
CA GLN A 113 -8.96 -6.09 -2.23
C GLN A 113 -9.33 -5.07 -1.14
N LEU A 114 -8.43 -4.75 -0.23
CA LEU A 114 -8.64 -3.81 0.87
C LEU A 114 -9.09 -2.43 0.38
N ILE A 115 -8.45 -1.88 -0.65
CA ILE A 115 -8.76 -0.52 -1.14
C ILE A 115 -10.12 -0.42 -1.85
N THR A 116 -10.82 -1.54 -2.10
CA THR A 116 -12.24 -1.50 -2.50
C THR A 116 -13.17 -0.95 -1.42
N PHE A 117 -12.69 -0.91 -0.17
CA PHE A 117 -13.38 -0.24 0.92
C PHE A 117 -13.47 1.26 0.68
N ASP A 118 -12.55 1.87 -0.10
CA ASP A 118 -12.64 3.25 -0.63
C ASP A 118 -12.70 4.33 0.46
N SER A 119 -11.80 4.22 1.43
CA SER A 119 -11.64 5.21 2.50
C SER A 119 -10.15 5.33 2.83
N GLU A 120 -9.72 6.54 3.18
CA GLU A 120 -8.36 6.74 3.68
C GLU A 120 -8.13 6.00 5.01
N PRO A 121 -6.95 5.39 5.22
CA PRO A 121 -6.58 4.87 6.52
C PRO A 121 -6.36 6.00 7.52
N MET A 122 -6.94 5.85 8.72
CA MET A 122 -6.53 6.61 9.90
C MET A 122 -5.41 5.85 10.61
N ILE A 123 -4.23 6.47 10.69
CA ILE A 123 -3.00 5.84 11.19
C ILE A 123 -2.48 6.63 12.39
N TYR A 124 -2.50 6.02 13.57
CA TYR A 124 -1.91 6.60 14.78
C TYR A 124 -1.38 5.49 15.70
N GLU A 125 -2.02 5.23 16.85
CA GLU A 125 -1.72 4.07 17.72
C GLU A 125 -2.22 2.75 17.13
N GLU A 126 -3.19 2.82 16.24
CA GLU A 126 -3.76 1.71 15.48
C GLU A 126 -4.04 2.14 14.03
N ILE A 127 -4.46 1.18 13.22
CA ILE A 127 -4.89 1.41 11.84
C ILE A 127 -6.38 1.10 11.72
N THR A 128 -7.15 2.09 11.28
CA THR A 128 -8.59 1.92 11.02
C THR A 128 -8.98 2.50 9.67
N PHE A 129 -10.04 1.94 9.10
CA PHE A 129 -10.72 2.46 7.93
C PHE A 129 -12.17 2.70 8.32
N TYR A 130 -12.71 3.86 7.98
CA TYR A 130 -14.04 4.24 8.41
C TYR A 130 -14.76 5.01 7.32
N LYS A 131 -16.04 4.69 7.14
CA LYS A 131 -16.96 5.42 6.28
C LYS A 131 -18.17 5.86 7.07
N ASP A 132 -18.51 7.14 6.96
CA ASP A 132 -19.79 7.68 7.39
C ASP A 132 -20.86 7.45 6.31
N GLU A 133 -22.13 7.55 6.68
CA GLU A 133 -23.28 7.42 5.76
C GLU A 133 -23.31 8.53 4.71
N ASP A 134 -22.72 9.69 5.02
CA ASP A 134 -22.67 10.87 4.16
C ASP A 134 -21.42 10.92 3.25
N ASP A 135 -20.51 9.93 3.35
CA ASP A 135 -19.30 9.90 2.53
C ASP A 135 -19.64 9.62 1.07
N GLU A 136 -19.19 10.51 0.18
CA GLU A 136 -19.36 10.31 -1.25
C GLU A 136 -18.34 9.29 -1.76
N PRO A 137 -18.77 8.27 -2.54
CA PRO A 137 -17.85 7.30 -3.12
C PRO A 137 -16.89 7.97 -4.10
N SER A 138 -15.67 7.43 -4.22
CA SER A 138 -14.74 7.86 -5.27
C SER A 138 -15.37 7.70 -6.66
N GLU A 139 -15.09 8.65 -7.56
CA GLU A 139 -15.72 8.74 -8.90
C GLU A 139 -15.70 7.41 -9.68
N TYR A 140 -14.63 6.63 -9.56
CA TYR A 140 -14.40 5.38 -10.28
C TYR A 140 -14.38 4.13 -9.38
N ILE A 141 -14.89 4.18 -8.14
CA ILE A 141 -14.86 3.01 -7.25
C ILE A 141 -15.61 1.80 -7.82
N ASP A 142 -16.77 2.01 -8.45
CA ASP A 142 -17.52 0.91 -9.06
C ASP A 142 -16.77 0.28 -10.23
N ALA A 143 -16.12 1.11 -11.06
CA ALA A 143 -15.27 0.63 -12.14
C ALA A 143 -14.07 -0.16 -11.61
N TYR A 144 -13.51 0.25 -10.47
CA TYR A 144 -12.42 -0.45 -9.80
C TYR A 144 -12.85 -1.80 -9.26
N LYS A 145 -13.98 -1.87 -8.56
CA LYS A 145 -14.59 -3.11 -8.05
C LYS A 145 -14.86 -4.10 -9.19
N GLU A 146 -15.46 -3.64 -10.30
CA GLU A 146 -15.68 -4.48 -11.48
C GLU A 146 -14.38 -4.96 -12.13
N TRP A 147 -13.39 -4.07 -12.25
CA TRP A 147 -12.09 -4.41 -12.80
C TRP A 147 -11.38 -5.46 -11.96
N LEU A 148 -11.38 -5.30 -10.64
CA LEU A 148 -10.76 -6.21 -9.69
C LEU A 148 -11.37 -7.61 -9.79
N LEU A 149 -12.70 -7.69 -9.81
CA LEU A 149 -13.42 -8.96 -9.99
C LEU A 149 -13.09 -9.62 -11.33
N ARG A 150 -13.00 -8.84 -12.42
CA ARG A 150 -12.70 -9.39 -13.75
C ARG A 150 -11.27 -9.88 -13.88
N GLN A 151 -10.29 -9.10 -13.43
CA GLN A 151 -8.86 -9.38 -13.61
C GLN A 151 -8.33 -10.39 -12.59
N PHE A 152 -8.69 -10.24 -11.32
CA PHE A 152 -8.09 -11.00 -10.22
C PHE A 152 -9.04 -12.01 -9.57
N LYS A 153 -10.33 -12.00 -9.93
CA LYS A 153 -11.38 -12.82 -9.29
C LYS A 153 -11.50 -12.54 -7.78
N LEU A 154 -11.20 -11.31 -7.37
CA LEU A 154 -11.33 -10.84 -6.00
C LEU A 154 -12.62 -10.05 -5.87
N GLU A 155 -13.43 -10.42 -4.89
CA GLU A 155 -14.66 -9.70 -4.55
C GLU A 155 -14.32 -8.45 -3.72
N PRO A 156 -15.05 -7.34 -3.90
CA PRO A 156 -14.95 -6.18 -3.02
C PRO A 156 -15.20 -6.53 -1.55
N VAL A 157 -14.66 -5.72 -0.65
CA VAL A 157 -14.91 -5.84 0.79
C VAL A 157 -15.77 -4.71 1.31
N GLU A 158 -16.64 -5.06 2.25
CA GLU A 158 -17.43 -4.12 3.06
C GLU A 158 -16.81 -3.93 4.46
N ASP A 159 -15.78 -4.72 4.80
CA ASP A 159 -15.03 -4.67 6.06
C ASP A 159 -13.56 -5.02 5.80
N THR A 160 -12.64 -4.22 6.34
CA THR A 160 -11.19 -4.39 6.18
C THR A 160 -10.57 -5.31 7.24
N THR A 161 -11.29 -5.57 8.33
CA THR A 161 -10.77 -6.24 9.54
C THR A 161 -10.12 -7.59 9.25
N HIS A 162 -10.74 -8.42 8.40
CA HIS A 162 -10.20 -9.76 8.12
C HIS A 162 -8.85 -9.71 7.40
N ILE A 163 -8.69 -8.81 6.42
CA ILE A 163 -7.44 -8.68 5.65
C ILE A 163 -6.32 -8.18 6.56
N ILE A 164 -6.60 -7.13 7.33
CA ILE A 164 -5.62 -6.51 8.23
C ILE A 164 -5.23 -7.48 9.35
N THR A 165 -6.20 -8.07 10.05
CA THR A 165 -5.92 -9.02 11.14
C THR A 165 -5.05 -10.18 10.66
N LYS A 166 -5.40 -10.76 9.52
CA LYS A 166 -4.64 -11.88 8.94
C LYS A 166 -3.20 -11.48 8.61
N ALA A 167 -3.00 -10.28 8.05
CA ALA A 167 -1.67 -9.76 7.75
C ALA A 167 -0.85 -9.49 9.02
N GLN A 168 -1.47 -8.87 10.02
CA GLN A 168 -0.83 -8.53 11.29
C GLN A 168 -0.44 -9.77 12.09
N GLU A 169 -1.36 -10.75 12.23
CA GLU A 169 -1.10 -12.02 12.92
C GLU A 169 0.12 -12.76 12.35
N LYS A 170 0.33 -12.65 11.04
CA LYS A 170 1.41 -13.33 10.34
C LYS A 170 2.73 -12.56 10.34
N HIS A 171 2.68 -11.24 10.18
CA HIS A 171 3.87 -10.46 9.82
C HIS A 171 4.21 -9.33 10.79
N GLN A 172 3.27 -8.79 11.58
CA GLN A 172 3.50 -7.57 12.37
C GLN A 172 4.63 -7.74 13.39
N ALA A 173 4.61 -8.82 14.18
CA ALA A 173 5.64 -9.04 15.20
C ALA A 173 7.05 -9.20 14.59
N ALA A 174 7.15 -9.79 13.41
CA ALA A 174 8.42 -9.91 12.69
C ALA A 174 8.87 -8.56 12.12
N PHE A 175 7.94 -7.76 11.59
CA PHE A 175 8.21 -6.41 11.11
C PHE A 175 8.70 -5.51 12.25
N ASP A 176 8.05 -5.57 13.41
CA ASP A 176 8.41 -4.80 14.60
C ASP A 176 9.80 -5.17 15.13
N ALA A 177 10.10 -6.47 15.22
CA ALA A 177 11.43 -6.93 15.64
C ALA A 177 12.54 -6.55 14.63
N TRP A 178 12.20 -6.53 13.33
CA TRP A 178 13.13 -6.09 12.28
C TRP A 178 13.39 -4.59 12.35
N LYS A 179 12.34 -3.75 12.39
CA LYS A 179 12.46 -2.28 12.33
C LYS A 179 13.16 -1.69 13.57
N GLN A 180 12.96 -2.30 14.75
CA GLN A 180 13.59 -1.88 16.01
C GLN A 180 15.12 -1.87 15.97
N GLN A 181 15.74 -2.59 15.03
CA GLN A 181 17.20 -2.59 14.86
C GLN A 181 17.73 -1.28 14.26
N TYR A 182 16.85 -0.46 13.67
CA TYR A 182 17.20 0.75 12.92
C TYR A 182 16.58 2.02 13.50
N PHE A 183 15.66 1.88 14.46
CA PHE A 183 15.08 3.01 15.19
C PHE A 183 16.03 3.34 16.35
N GLY A 184 16.42 4.62 16.45
CA GLY A 184 17.35 5.14 17.44
C GLY A 184 16.69 5.53 18.76
#